data_AF-A0A2V8WQW5-F1
#
_entry.id   AF-A0A2V8WQW5-F1
#
_cell.length_a   1.000
_cell.length_b   1.000
_cell.length_c   1.000
_cell.angle_alpha   90.00
_cell.angle_beta   90.00
_cell.angle_gamma   90.00
#
_symmetry.space_group_name_H-M   'P 1'
#
loop_
_entity.id
_entity.type
_entity.pdbx_description
1 polymer ?
#
loop_
_entity_poly.entity_id
_entity_poly.type
_entity_poly.pdbx_seq_one_letter_code
_entity_poly.pdbx_strand_id
1 'polypeptide(L)'
;MAVGAIGLIDEPGTSEYAPRTSHRSPSMCSRISGSSGRTSDKGESAMKRKIAYSAAVLLLLVVGVAWAQRTDVSRFFPIYDNGAKPDLTVDPKRFVSQMEIVDRLFDATSCEIQEGSVGGTGYRRLLRFDTVLINGGDGDLVVGSPTDPNNPYYSVFVFSPCHNHYHISGFSNYQLLNLNHKVVALGHKQAFCLEDLLKYSNDNKSNGYTCKFQGITSGWADWYFKQLSGQWIDITGVPEGDYIVHVEINAAGTFAEGKDKYPNVIETTIHVPDPRNKVTVDNSPALTDQ
;
A
#
# COMPACT_ATOMS: atom_id res chain seq x y z
N MET A 1 45.40 25.95 5.14
CA MET A 1 45.52 27.42 5.16
C MET A 1 44.25 28.02 4.60
N ALA A 2 43.52 28.73 5.46
CA ALA A 2 42.59 29.85 5.20
C ALA A 2 41.36 29.66 4.30
N VAL A 3 40.17 30.22 4.53
CA VAL A 3 39.46 30.99 5.59
C VAL A 3 37.96 30.83 5.21
N GLY A 4 37.03 30.54 6.11
CA GLY A 4 36.15 31.59 6.63
C GLY A 4 34.86 31.05 7.23
N ALA A 5 34.69 31.34 8.52
CA ALA A 5 33.46 31.17 9.30
C ALA A 5 32.99 32.57 9.70
N ILE A 6 31.73 32.91 9.46
CA ILE A 6 31.04 34.06 10.07
C ILE A 6 29.59 33.64 10.32
N GLY A 7 29.19 33.64 11.58
CA GLY A 7 27.81 33.47 12.01
C GLY A 7 27.70 33.97 13.46
N LEU A 8 27.27 35.22 13.62
CA LEU A 8 26.91 35.81 14.90
C LEU A 8 25.62 36.63 14.69
N ILE A 9 24.59 36.15 15.39
CA ILE A 9 23.50 36.83 16.11
C ILE A 9 23.02 38.21 15.65
N ASP A 10 21.70 38.34 15.47
CA ASP A 10 20.92 39.45 16.03
C ASP A 10 19.41 39.13 16.02
N GLU A 11 18.81 39.20 17.21
CA GLU A 11 17.36 39.36 17.46
C GLU A 11 17.03 40.86 17.40
N PRO A 12 15.78 41.25 17.06
CA PRO A 12 15.08 42.08 18.05
C PRO A 12 13.54 41.99 18.04
N GLY A 13 12.95 42.36 19.18
CA GLY A 13 11.79 43.28 19.15
C GLY A 13 10.63 42.98 20.10
N THR A 14 10.80 43.25 21.39
CA THR A 14 9.69 43.43 22.35
C THR A 14 9.11 44.85 22.24
N SER A 15 7.77 44.98 22.16
CA SER A 15 7.05 46.26 22.25
C SER A 15 6.27 46.34 23.57
N GLU A 16 6.60 47.34 24.39
CA GLU A 16 5.74 47.87 25.45
C GLU A 16 4.66 48.80 24.87
N TYR A 17 3.47 48.88 25.49
CA TYR A 17 3.06 50.03 26.33
C TYR A 17 1.51 50.20 26.47
N ALA A 18 1.06 50.07 27.73
CA ALA A 18 -0.04 50.74 28.47
C ALA A 18 -1.52 50.74 27.98
N PRO A 19 -2.44 50.88 28.96
CA PRO A 19 -3.24 52.12 28.98
C PRO A 19 -3.44 52.76 30.37
N ARG A 20 -3.66 54.09 30.35
CA ARG A 20 -4.04 54.96 31.48
C ARG A 20 -5.56 55.29 31.48
N THR A 21 -6.21 55.00 32.60
CA THR A 21 -7.14 55.80 33.41
C THR A 21 -8.21 56.75 32.81
N SER A 22 -9.48 56.39 33.10
CA SER A 22 -10.57 57.15 33.77
C SER A 22 -11.04 58.54 33.30
N HIS A 23 -12.37 58.70 33.11
CA HIS A 23 -13.23 59.73 33.73
C HIS A 23 -14.73 59.48 33.40
N ARG A 24 -15.58 59.25 34.41
CA ARG A 24 -16.59 60.14 35.04
C ARG A 24 -17.91 60.37 34.27
N SER A 25 -19.00 59.86 34.87
CA SER A 25 -20.46 60.11 34.71
C SER A 25 -20.86 61.60 34.89
N PRO A 26 -22.15 62.07 34.75
CA PRO A 26 -23.44 61.33 34.82
C PRO A 26 -24.66 61.83 33.98
N SER A 27 -25.78 61.11 34.16
CA SER A 27 -27.20 61.58 34.18
C SER A 27 -27.98 61.80 32.86
N MET A 28 -28.98 60.94 32.60
CA MET A 28 -30.42 61.32 32.64
C MET A 28 -31.36 60.11 32.43
N CYS A 29 -32.46 60.09 33.19
CA CYS A 29 -33.56 59.13 33.14
C CYS A 29 -34.35 59.15 31.83
N SER A 30 -34.76 57.98 31.32
CA SER A 30 -36.12 57.77 30.81
C SER A 30 -36.50 56.28 30.84
N ARG A 31 -37.71 56.00 31.33
CA ARG A 31 -38.35 54.68 31.40
C ARG A 31 -38.80 54.25 30.01
N ILE A 32 -38.46 53.04 29.55
CA ILE A 32 -39.33 52.21 28.70
C ILE A 32 -39.16 50.74 29.11
N SER A 33 -40.29 50.08 29.33
CA SER A 33 -40.46 48.65 29.60
C SER A 33 -39.93 47.76 28.47
N GLY A 34 -39.14 46.73 28.81
CA GLY A 34 -38.69 45.72 27.86
C GLY A 34 -38.43 44.39 28.57
N SER A 35 -39.30 43.43 28.31
CA SER A 35 -39.25 42.02 28.68
C SER A 35 -37.87 41.38 28.50
N SER A 36 -37.37 40.67 29.52
CA SER A 36 -36.15 39.86 29.41
C SER A 36 -36.42 38.60 28.57
N GLY A 37 -36.06 38.65 27.29
CA GLY A 37 -35.92 37.47 26.45
C GLY A 37 -34.60 36.78 26.75
N ARG A 38 -34.60 35.76 27.62
CA ARG A 38 -33.48 34.86 27.84
C ARG A 38 -33.40 33.91 26.63
N THR A 39 -32.62 34.26 25.61
CA THR A 39 -32.39 33.40 24.45
C THR A 39 -31.46 32.23 24.82
N SER A 40 -31.75 31.09 24.19
CA SER A 40 -31.32 29.75 24.55
C SER A 40 -29.87 29.44 24.16
N ASP A 41 -28.93 29.72 25.06
CA ASP A 41 -27.50 29.33 24.93
C ASP A 41 -27.30 27.80 25.11
N LYS A 42 -28.31 27.11 25.66
CA LYS A 42 -28.29 25.65 25.84
C LYS A 42 -28.45 24.87 24.53
N GLY A 43 -29.13 25.44 23.53
CA GLY A 43 -29.37 24.78 22.24
C GLY A 43 -28.11 24.67 21.39
N GLU A 44 -27.30 25.74 21.37
CA GLU A 44 -26.08 25.81 20.55
C GLU A 44 -24.97 24.91 21.12
N SER A 45 -24.80 24.86 22.44
CA SER A 45 -23.85 23.96 23.11
C SER A 45 -24.21 22.48 22.92
N ALA A 46 -25.50 22.14 23.02
CA ALA A 46 -25.97 20.77 22.80
C ALA A 46 -25.78 20.32 21.33
N MET A 47 -26.01 21.22 20.37
CA MET A 47 -25.80 20.95 18.95
C MET A 47 -24.31 20.80 18.60
N LYS A 48 -23.44 21.68 19.10
CA LYS A 48 -21.98 21.58 18.93
C LYS A 48 -21.41 20.29 19.51
N ARG A 49 -21.89 19.87 20.69
CA ARG A 49 -21.51 18.57 21.30
C ARG A 49 -21.97 17.41 20.43
N LYS A 50 -23.23 17.39 19.95
CA LYS A 50 -23.72 16.33 19.06
C LYS A 50 -22.91 16.23 17.77
N ILE A 51 -22.59 17.35 17.12
CA ILE A 51 -21.77 17.38 15.91
C ILE A 51 -20.35 16.86 16.19
N ALA A 52 -19.74 17.26 17.31
CA ALA A 52 -18.42 16.77 17.70
C ALA A 52 -18.42 15.26 18.01
N TYR A 53 -19.45 14.76 18.71
CA TYR A 53 -19.62 13.33 18.97
C TYR A 53 -19.85 12.55 17.67
N SER A 54 -20.67 13.07 16.75
CA SER A 54 -20.92 12.45 15.45
C SER A 54 -19.65 12.43 14.59
N ALA A 55 -18.89 13.53 14.54
CA ALA A 55 -17.62 13.58 13.81
C ALA A 55 -16.56 12.65 14.41
N ALA A 56 -16.46 12.56 15.75
CA ALA A 56 -15.54 11.65 16.43
C ALA A 56 -15.92 10.18 16.22
N VAL A 57 -17.21 9.83 16.28
CA VAL A 57 -17.70 8.48 15.97
C VAL A 57 -17.45 8.14 14.51
N LEU A 58 -17.71 9.06 13.58
CA LEU A 58 -17.44 8.85 12.16
C LEU A 58 -15.93 8.67 11.90
N LEU A 59 -15.08 9.46 12.54
CA LEU A 59 -13.62 9.34 12.43
C LEU A 59 -13.10 8.02 13.00
N LEU A 60 -13.62 7.59 14.17
CA LEU A 60 -13.29 6.28 14.76
C LEU A 60 -13.77 5.12 13.90
N LEU A 61 -14.94 5.24 13.27
CA LEU A 61 -15.44 4.24 12.31
C LEU A 61 -14.57 4.18 11.05
N VAL A 62 -14.20 5.32 10.46
CA VAL A 62 -13.33 5.37 9.27
C VAL A 62 -11.95 4.78 9.57
N VAL A 63 -11.35 5.13 10.72
CA VAL A 63 -10.06 4.56 11.15
C VAL A 63 -10.21 3.06 11.42
N GLY A 64 -11.26 2.63 12.13
CA GLY A 64 -11.51 1.21 12.39
C GLY A 64 -11.72 0.38 11.12
N VAL A 65 -12.42 0.91 10.13
CA VAL A 65 -12.62 0.28 8.82
C VAL A 65 -11.30 0.20 8.03
N ALA A 66 -10.50 1.28 8.03
CA ALA A 66 -9.19 1.28 7.37
C ALA A 66 -8.20 0.26 7.98
N TRP A 67 -8.22 0.08 9.31
CA TRP A 67 -7.44 -0.98 9.97
C TRP A 67 -7.99 -2.38 9.69
N ALA A 68 -9.32 -2.55 9.70
CA ALA A 68 -9.96 -3.83 9.36
C ALA A 68 -9.60 -4.28 7.94
N GLN A 69 -9.60 -3.35 6.98
CA GLN A 69 -9.18 -3.62 5.60
C GLN A 69 -7.70 -4.00 5.47
N ARG A 70 -6.81 -3.73 6.44
CA ARG A 70 -5.41 -4.19 6.42
C ARG A 70 -5.20 -5.58 7.04
N THR A 71 -6.19 -6.11 7.77
CA THR A 71 -6.11 -7.43 8.43
C THR A 71 -6.93 -8.50 7.73
N ASP A 72 -7.45 -8.19 6.55
CA ASP A 72 -8.29 -9.09 5.75
C ASP A 72 -7.44 -10.07 4.95
N VAL A 73 -6.78 -10.97 5.68
CA VAL A 73 -6.02 -12.11 5.17
C VAL A 73 -6.72 -13.42 5.54
N SER A 74 -6.37 -14.49 4.84
CA SER A 74 -6.74 -15.86 5.15
C SER A 74 -6.07 -16.27 6.46
N ARG A 75 -6.84 -16.40 7.53
CA ARG A 75 -6.28 -16.48 8.89
C ARG A 75 -5.59 -17.81 9.23
N PHE A 76 -5.63 -18.79 8.34
CA PHE A 76 -4.96 -20.07 8.58
C PHE A 76 -4.58 -20.77 7.29
N PHE A 77 -3.27 -20.97 7.11
CA PHE A 77 -2.68 -21.90 6.16
C PHE A 77 -1.93 -22.97 6.95
N PRO A 78 -2.45 -24.20 7.05
CA PRO A 78 -1.81 -25.24 7.85
C PRO A 78 -0.42 -25.57 7.33
N ILE A 79 0.58 -25.48 8.19
CA ILE A 79 1.93 -25.97 7.92
C ILE A 79 1.90 -27.50 7.85
N TYR A 80 2.58 -28.07 6.87
CA TYR A 80 2.64 -29.51 6.68
C TYR A 80 4.09 -29.96 6.50
N ASP A 81 4.35 -31.24 6.81
CA ASP A 81 5.66 -31.86 6.58
C ASP A 81 5.96 -31.88 5.07
N ASN A 82 6.88 -31.02 4.66
CA ASN A 82 7.39 -30.86 3.30
C ASN A 82 8.88 -31.22 3.22
N GLY A 83 9.41 -31.95 4.21
CA GLY A 83 10.82 -32.32 4.26
C GLY A 83 11.73 -31.11 4.43
N ALA A 84 11.36 -30.15 5.27
CA ALA A 84 12.07 -28.91 5.53
C ALA A 84 12.27 -28.05 4.27
N LYS A 85 11.24 -27.98 3.42
CA LYS A 85 11.20 -27.13 2.22
C LYS A 85 10.06 -26.11 2.31
N PRO A 86 10.21 -24.93 1.68
CA PRO A 86 9.10 -23.99 1.56
C PRO A 86 8.02 -24.53 0.63
N ASP A 87 6.83 -23.96 0.73
CA ASP A 87 5.73 -24.14 -0.23
C ASP A 87 4.96 -22.82 -0.27
N LEU A 88 5.11 -22.06 -1.36
CA LEU A 88 4.59 -20.73 -1.51
C LEU A 88 3.17 -20.76 -2.09
N THR A 89 2.36 -19.82 -1.65
CA THR A 89 1.02 -19.61 -2.23
C THR A 89 0.62 -18.16 -2.07
N VAL A 90 -0.27 -17.70 -2.95
CA VAL A 90 -0.89 -16.39 -2.79
C VAL A 90 -2.07 -16.48 -1.80
N ASP A 91 -2.23 -15.50 -0.93
CA ASP A 91 -3.43 -15.39 -0.09
C ASP A 91 -4.68 -15.12 -0.96
N PRO A 92 -5.64 -16.06 -1.03
CA PRO A 92 -6.78 -15.92 -1.93
C PRO A 92 -7.77 -14.84 -1.48
N LYS A 93 -7.96 -14.70 -0.18
CA LYS A 93 -8.89 -13.71 0.38
C LYS A 93 -8.39 -12.31 0.11
N ARG A 94 -7.11 -12.07 0.35
CA ARG A 94 -6.48 -10.77 0.14
C ARG A 94 -6.44 -10.41 -1.34
N PHE A 95 -6.07 -11.36 -2.19
CA PHE A 95 -6.01 -11.17 -3.63
C PHE A 95 -7.33 -10.69 -4.20
N VAL A 96 -8.45 -11.33 -3.81
CA VAL A 96 -9.79 -10.97 -4.29
C VAL A 96 -10.30 -9.66 -3.65
N SER A 97 -10.13 -9.47 -2.33
CA SER A 97 -10.80 -8.38 -1.62
C SER A 97 -10.17 -6.99 -1.84
N GLN A 98 -8.93 -6.94 -2.34
CA GLN A 98 -8.19 -5.69 -2.51
C GLN A 98 -8.09 -5.19 -3.96
N MET A 99 -8.60 -5.94 -4.94
CA MET A 99 -8.54 -5.53 -6.35
C MET A 99 -9.25 -4.21 -6.60
N GLU A 100 -8.64 -3.33 -7.38
CA GLU A 100 -9.27 -2.11 -7.85
C GLU A 100 -8.73 -1.65 -9.19
N ILE A 101 -9.55 -0.90 -9.91
CA ILE A 101 -9.18 -0.25 -11.17
C ILE A 101 -9.03 1.24 -10.91
N VAL A 102 -7.87 1.80 -11.28
CA VAL A 102 -7.56 3.22 -11.12
C VAL A 102 -7.00 3.80 -12.41
N ASP A 103 -7.16 5.10 -12.60
CA ASP A 103 -6.45 5.85 -13.61
C ASP A 103 -5.28 6.60 -12.95
N ARG A 104 -4.10 6.57 -13.56
CA ARG A 104 -2.90 7.24 -13.04
C ARG A 104 -2.09 7.87 -14.16
N LEU A 105 -1.58 9.08 -13.93
CA LEU A 105 -0.76 9.80 -14.89
C LEU A 105 0.71 9.40 -14.75
N PHE A 106 1.35 9.07 -15.87
CA PHE A 106 2.79 8.82 -15.95
C PHE A 106 3.43 9.75 -16.96
N ASP A 107 4.52 10.41 -16.57
CA ASP A 107 5.35 11.18 -17.47
C ASP A 107 6.51 10.31 -18.01
N ALA A 108 7.27 10.84 -18.96
CA ALA A 108 8.39 10.14 -19.57
C ALA A 108 9.54 9.82 -18.59
N THR A 109 9.55 10.42 -17.40
CA THR A 109 10.56 10.21 -16.35
C THR A 109 10.10 9.25 -15.26
N SER A 110 8.86 8.77 -15.33
CA SER A 110 8.30 7.86 -14.33
C SER A 110 9.03 6.53 -14.36
N CYS A 111 9.37 6.00 -13.18
CA CYS A 111 10.11 4.75 -13.05
C CYS A 111 9.38 3.58 -13.69
N GLU A 112 8.06 3.59 -13.64
CA GLU A 112 7.18 2.60 -14.26
C GLU A 112 7.36 2.51 -15.78
N ILE A 113 7.74 3.62 -16.43
CA ILE A 113 8.08 3.65 -17.86
C ILE A 113 9.43 2.97 -18.10
N GLN A 114 10.42 3.30 -17.27
CA GLN A 114 11.78 2.75 -17.39
C GLN A 114 11.80 1.24 -17.09
N GLU A 115 11.04 0.79 -16.11
CA GLU A 115 10.94 -0.61 -15.69
C GLU A 115 9.93 -1.40 -16.53
N GLY A 116 9.16 -0.74 -17.40
CA GLY A 116 8.19 -1.36 -18.28
C GLY A 116 6.92 -1.83 -17.59
N SER A 117 6.65 -1.40 -16.35
CA SER A 117 5.45 -1.77 -15.61
C SER A 117 4.17 -1.07 -16.10
N VAL A 118 4.31 -0.10 -17.01
CA VAL A 118 3.20 0.48 -17.79
C VAL A 118 3.56 0.56 -19.28
N GLY A 119 2.55 0.50 -20.15
CA GLY A 119 2.72 0.47 -21.60
C GLY A 119 3.01 1.82 -22.27
N GLY A 120 3.11 2.91 -21.52
CA GLY A 120 3.43 4.23 -22.05
C GLY A 120 3.07 5.40 -21.13
N THR A 121 3.39 6.61 -21.57
CA THR A 121 3.09 7.86 -20.83
C THR A 121 1.62 8.25 -20.93
N GLY A 122 1.21 9.26 -20.14
CA GLY A 122 -0.15 9.77 -20.07
C GLY A 122 -0.97 9.05 -18.99
N TYR A 123 -2.28 9.23 -19.02
CA TYR A 123 -3.17 8.48 -18.14
C TYR A 123 -3.22 7.02 -18.58
N ARG A 124 -2.93 6.14 -17.62
CA ARG A 124 -2.99 4.68 -17.76
C ARG A 124 -4.05 4.13 -16.84
N ARG A 125 -4.82 3.18 -17.33
CA ARG A 125 -5.80 2.43 -16.53
C ARG A 125 -5.16 1.17 -16.00
N LEU A 126 -5.07 1.07 -14.69
CA LEU A 126 -4.35 0.02 -13.98
C LEU A 126 -5.32 -0.84 -13.19
N LEU A 127 -5.24 -2.15 -13.37
CA LEU A 127 -5.83 -3.11 -12.46
C LEU A 127 -4.78 -3.47 -11.41
N ARG A 128 -4.93 -2.94 -10.19
CA ARG A 128 -3.98 -3.16 -9.09
C ARG A 128 -4.58 -4.01 -7.98
N PHE A 129 -3.74 -4.78 -7.31
CA PHE A 129 -4.16 -5.78 -6.34
C PHE A 129 -3.03 -6.11 -5.37
N ASP A 130 -3.37 -6.56 -4.17
CA ASP A 130 -2.38 -7.05 -3.22
C ASP A 130 -1.93 -8.46 -3.63
N THR A 131 -0.64 -8.76 -3.44
CA THR A 131 -0.12 -10.13 -3.47
C THR A 131 0.55 -10.42 -2.13
N VAL A 132 -0.02 -11.34 -1.36
CA VAL A 132 0.58 -11.82 -0.11
C VAL A 132 1.07 -13.24 -0.34
N LEU A 133 2.38 -13.45 -0.21
CA LEU A 133 3.08 -14.70 -0.51
C LEU A 133 3.31 -15.46 0.79
N ILE A 134 2.52 -16.50 1.02
CA ILE A 134 2.55 -17.30 2.25
C ILE A 134 3.50 -18.47 2.06
N ASN A 135 4.36 -18.74 3.04
CA ASN A 135 5.09 -20.01 3.11
C ASN A 135 4.34 -21.02 3.99
N GLY A 136 3.67 -21.98 3.36
CA GLY A 136 2.91 -23.07 3.97
C GLY A 136 3.72 -24.36 4.24
N GLY A 137 4.99 -24.41 3.84
CA GLY A 137 5.88 -25.55 4.08
C GLY A 137 6.51 -25.53 5.48
N ASP A 138 7.08 -26.65 5.92
CA ASP A 138 7.78 -26.77 7.21
C ASP A 138 9.26 -26.35 7.16
N GLY A 139 9.73 -25.86 6.00
CA GLY A 139 11.03 -25.21 5.85
C GLY A 139 10.91 -23.75 5.43
N ASP A 140 11.93 -22.98 5.77
CA ASP A 140 12.06 -21.61 5.27
C ASP A 140 12.41 -21.59 3.79
N LEU A 141 11.90 -20.58 3.09
CA LEU A 141 12.54 -20.13 1.87
C LEU A 141 13.76 -19.29 2.27
N VAL A 142 14.96 -19.76 1.97
CA VAL A 142 16.21 -19.01 2.20
C VAL A 142 16.79 -18.59 0.85
N VAL A 143 16.67 -17.31 0.53
CA VAL A 143 17.19 -16.74 -0.72
C VAL A 143 18.57 -16.12 -0.50
N GLY A 144 18.80 -15.53 0.68
CA GLY A 144 20.09 -14.96 1.08
C GLY A 144 20.29 -13.52 0.58
N SER A 145 21.54 -13.05 0.61
CA SER A 145 21.85 -11.67 0.26
C SER A 145 21.98 -11.48 -1.25
N PRO A 146 21.32 -10.47 -1.85
CA PRO A 146 21.48 -10.20 -3.28
C PRO A 146 22.87 -9.65 -3.65
N THR A 147 23.62 -9.12 -2.67
CA THR A 147 24.97 -8.59 -2.89
C THR A 147 26.09 -9.60 -2.64
N ASP A 148 25.76 -10.83 -2.22
CA ASP A 148 26.75 -11.90 -2.07
C ASP A 148 27.00 -12.57 -3.44
N PRO A 149 28.21 -12.46 -4.01
CA PRO A 149 28.53 -13.07 -5.30
C PRO A 149 28.53 -14.61 -5.27
N ASN A 150 28.55 -15.23 -4.07
CA ASN A 150 28.44 -16.69 -3.93
C ASN A 150 27.00 -17.17 -3.71
N ASN A 151 26.02 -16.26 -3.73
CA ASN A 151 24.62 -16.63 -3.61
C ASN A 151 24.23 -17.54 -4.80
N PRO A 152 23.66 -18.74 -4.56
CA PRO A 152 23.24 -19.63 -5.66
C PRO A 152 22.18 -19.00 -6.59
N TYR A 153 21.44 -18.00 -6.11
CA TYR A 153 20.44 -17.25 -6.87
C TYR A 153 20.99 -15.93 -7.42
N TYR A 154 22.30 -15.66 -7.35
CA TYR A 154 22.89 -14.38 -7.75
C TYR A 154 22.43 -13.88 -9.13
N SER A 155 22.30 -14.80 -10.10
CA SER A 155 21.93 -14.47 -11.48
C SER A 155 20.50 -13.97 -11.68
N VAL A 156 19.59 -14.21 -10.72
CA VAL A 156 18.19 -13.76 -10.84
C VAL A 156 17.95 -12.43 -10.15
N PHE A 157 18.92 -11.91 -9.38
CA PHE A 157 18.81 -10.59 -8.78
C PHE A 157 19.08 -9.49 -9.81
N VAL A 158 18.10 -8.60 -9.98
CA VAL A 158 18.19 -7.45 -10.88
C VAL A 158 18.04 -6.19 -10.05
N PHE A 159 19.08 -5.36 -10.02
CA PHE A 159 19.02 -4.09 -9.30
C PHE A 159 18.08 -3.11 -10.02
N SER A 160 17.11 -2.56 -9.30
CA SER A 160 16.34 -1.40 -9.76
C SER A 160 17.04 -0.12 -9.29
N PRO A 161 17.57 0.72 -10.21
CA PRO A 161 18.04 2.05 -9.86
C PRO A 161 16.92 2.98 -9.40
N CYS A 162 15.69 2.70 -9.82
CA CYS A 162 14.50 3.48 -9.52
C CYS A 162 14.08 3.35 -8.06
N HIS A 163 14.20 2.14 -7.50
CA HIS A 163 13.79 1.84 -6.13
C HIS A 163 14.96 1.53 -5.19
N ASN A 164 16.18 1.51 -5.73
CA ASN A 164 17.44 1.32 -5.00
C ASN A 164 17.49 -0.01 -4.21
N HIS A 165 16.88 -1.06 -4.74
CA HIS A 165 16.95 -2.43 -4.21
C HIS A 165 16.94 -3.47 -5.33
N TYR A 166 17.16 -4.74 -4.98
CA TYR A 166 17.17 -5.85 -5.93
C TYR A 166 15.80 -6.50 -6.05
N HIS A 167 15.34 -6.68 -7.29
CA HIS A 167 14.22 -7.52 -7.67
C HIS A 167 14.69 -8.95 -7.96
N ILE A 168 13.79 -9.92 -7.88
CA ILE A 168 13.99 -11.32 -8.30
C ILE A 168 13.32 -11.49 -9.67
N SER A 169 14.14 -11.68 -10.70
CA SER A 169 13.67 -11.82 -12.07
C SER A 169 12.93 -13.14 -12.29
N GLY A 170 11.83 -13.08 -13.05
CA GLY A 170 11.03 -14.25 -13.43
C GLY A 170 10.20 -14.87 -12.29
N PHE A 171 10.13 -14.22 -11.12
CA PHE A 171 9.37 -14.78 -10.00
C PHE A 171 7.86 -14.63 -10.17
N SER A 172 7.37 -13.47 -10.60
CA SER A 172 5.93 -13.21 -10.75
C SER A 172 5.53 -13.12 -12.21
N ASN A 173 4.38 -13.70 -12.55
CA ASN A 173 3.75 -13.58 -13.86
C ASN A 173 2.29 -13.15 -13.67
N TYR A 174 1.99 -11.90 -14.03
CA TYR A 174 0.67 -11.32 -13.91
C TYR A 174 0.03 -11.20 -15.29
N GLN A 175 -1.18 -11.71 -15.46
CA GLN A 175 -1.86 -11.71 -16.75
C GLN A 175 -3.33 -11.34 -16.57
N LEU A 176 -3.85 -10.60 -17.53
CA LEU A 176 -5.29 -10.52 -17.74
C LEU A 176 -5.61 -11.45 -18.91
N LEU A 177 -6.50 -12.41 -18.68
CA LEU A 177 -6.97 -13.36 -19.67
C LEU A 177 -8.42 -13.04 -20.03
N ASN A 178 -8.81 -13.28 -21.28
CA ASN A 178 -10.23 -13.37 -21.61
C ASN A 178 -10.83 -14.69 -21.09
N LEU A 179 -12.15 -14.86 -21.19
CA LEU A 179 -12.85 -16.06 -20.74
C LEU A 179 -12.45 -17.36 -21.49
N ASN A 180 -11.71 -17.25 -22.59
CA ASN A 180 -11.12 -18.39 -23.31
C ASN A 180 -9.66 -18.66 -22.88
N HIS A 181 -9.20 -18.09 -21.76
CA HIS A 181 -7.84 -18.18 -21.23
C HIS A 181 -6.75 -17.66 -22.19
N LYS A 182 -7.10 -16.74 -23.11
CA LYS A 182 -6.10 -16.06 -23.92
C LYS A 182 -5.66 -14.77 -23.22
N VAL A 183 -4.35 -14.58 -23.12
CA VAL A 183 -3.75 -13.33 -22.63
C VAL A 183 -4.21 -12.14 -23.48
N VAL A 184 -4.76 -11.12 -22.80
CA VAL A 184 -5.17 -9.84 -23.39
C VAL A 184 -4.36 -8.66 -22.87
N ALA A 185 -3.77 -8.77 -21.69
CA ALA A 185 -2.79 -7.83 -21.15
C ALA A 185 -1.80 -8.57 -20.25
N LEU A 186 -0.56 -8.08 -20.22
CA LEU A 186 0.50 -8.58 -19.33
C LEU A 186 0.77 -7.51 -18.27
N GLY A 187 0.89 -7.96 -17.02
CA GLY A 187 1.58 -7.19 -16.00
C GLY A 187 3.08 -7.43 -16.16
N HIS A 188 3.86 -6.37 -15.98
CA HIS A 188 5.31 -6.46 -16.02
C HIS A 188 5.81 -6.21 -14.61
N LYS A 189 6.06 -7.30 -13.88
CA LYS A 189 6.63 -7.26 -12.54
C LYS A 189 7.68 -8.35 -12.36
N GLN A 190 8.92 -7.93 -12.06
CA GLN A 190 9.92 -8.79 -11.43
C GLN A 190 9.58 -8.78 -9.93
N ALA A 191 9.55 -9.90 -9.20
CA ALA A 191 9.22 -9.81 -7.78
C ALA A 191 10.18 -8.88 -7.07
N PHE A 192 9.73 -8.26 -5.99
CA PHE A 192 10.60 -7.42 -5.20
C PHE A 192 11.52 -8.30 -4.32
N CYS A 193 11.93 -7.76 -3.18
CA CYS A 193 12.62 -8.54 -2.17
C CYS A 193 11.64 -9.43 -1.39
N LEU A 194 12.09 -10.59 -0.88
CA LEU A 194 11.28 -11.50 -0.08
C LEU A 194 11.59 -11.34 1.42
N GLU A 195 10.57 -11.04 2.23
CA GLU A 195 10.70 -10.71 3.65
C GLU A 195 9.63 -11.36 4.55
N ASP A 196 9.88 -11.34 5.86
CA ASP A 196 8.91 -11.75 6.88
C ASP A 196 8.03 -10.56 7.32
N LEU A 197 6.87 -10.34 6.67
CA LEU A 197 5.99 -9.21 6.99
C LEU A 197 4.74 -9.58 7.78
N LEU A 198 4.12 -10.73 7.50
CA LEU A 198 2.85 -11.16 8.08
C LEU A 198 2.95 -12.56 8.68
N LYS A 199 2.34 -12.77 9.86
CA LYS A 199 2.31 -14.06 10.55
C LYS A 199 1.00 -14.82 10.24
N TYR A 200 1.12 -16.09 9.80
CA TYR A 200 -0.01 -16.96 9.43
C TYR A 200 -0.17 -18.23 10.28
N SER A 201 0.86 -18.62 11.03
CA SER A 201 0.82 -19.72 12.00
C SER A 201 1.12 -19.20 13.41
N ASN A 202 0.49 -19.79 14.44
CA ASN A 202 0.68 -19.35 15.83
C ASN A 202 2.07 -19.68 16.39
N ASP A 203 2.69 -20.75 15.88
CA ASP A 203 3.78 -21.44 16.56
C ASP A 203 5.19 -21.05 16.08
N ASN A 204 5.30 -20.30 14.99
CA ASN A 204 6.61 -19.99 14.38
C ASN A 204 7.06 -18.54 14.68
N LYS A 205 8.26 -18.41 15.25
CA LYS A 205 8.99 -17.13 15.36
C LYS A 205 9.61 -16.83 13.99
N SER A 206 9.49 -15.59 13.51
CA SER A 206 10.19 -15.13 12.30
C SER A 206 11.71 -15.25 12.48
N ASN A 207 12.39 -15.67 11.43
CA ASN A 207 13.85 -15.65 11.34
C ASN A 207 14.41 -14.29 10.90
N GLY A 208 13.52 -13.32 10.63
CA GLY A 208 13.86 -11.91 10.44
C GLY A 208 14.42 -11.62 9.05
N TYR A 209 13.94 -12.33 8.03
CA TYR A 209 14.32 -12.07 6.65
C TYR A 209 13.91 -10.66 6.24
N THR A 210 14.81 -9.99 5.53
CA THR A 210 14.62 -8.61 5.03
C THR A 210 15.19 -8.49 3.61
N CYS A 211 14.98 -7.36 2.92
CA CYS A 211 15.55 -7.15 1.59
C CYS A 211 17.08 -7.33 1.52
N LYS A 212 17.80 -7.15 2.64
CA LYS A 212 19.27 -7.35 2.73
C LYS A 212 19.69 -8.83 2.77
N PHE A 213 18.84 -9.68 3.35
CA PHE A 213 19.02 -11.12 3.42
C PHE A 213 17.63 -11.77 3.32
N GLN A 214 17.28 -12.13 2.09
CA GLN A 214 15.91 -12.42 1.70
C GLN A 214 15.49 -13.85 2.03
N GLY A 215 14.21 -14.03 2.26
CA GLY A 215 13.59 -15.29 2.61
C GLY A 215 12.18 -15.11 3.18
N ILE A 216 11.49 -16.23 3.37
CA ILE A 216 10.18 -16.26 4.04
C ILE A 216 10.19 -17.42 5.01
N THR A 217 10.06 -17.12 6.30
CA THR A 217 10.01 -18.11 7.37
C THR A 217 8.79 -19.02 7.20
N SER A 218 8.91 -20.30 7.55
CA SER A 218 7.75 -21.20 7.62
C SER A 218 6.59 -20.59 8.43
N GLY A 219 5.40 -20.50 7.84
CA GLY A 219 4.21 -19.89 8.47
C GLY A 219 4.22 -18.36 8.55
N TRP A 220 5.14 -17.71 7.84
CA TRP A 220 5.14 -16.28 7.57
C TRP A 220 4.80 -16.00 6.11
N ALA A 221 4.59 -14.72 5.81
CA ALA A 221 4.29 -14.26 4.48
C ALA A 221 4.93 -12.91 4.20
N ASP A 222 5.26 -12.69 2.93
CA ASP A 222 5.62 -11.40 2.38
C ASP A 222 4.37 -10.72 1.80
N TRP A 223 4.30 -9.39 1.86
CA TRP A 223 3.14 -8.61 1.42
C TRP A 223 3.51 -7.48 0.48
N TYR A 224 3.18 -7.67 -0.79
CA TYR A 224 3.17 -6.60 -1.80
C TYR A 224 1.79 -5.96 -1.87
N PHE A 225 1.67 -4.77 -1.29
CA PHE A 225 0.42 -4.01 -1.29
C PHE A 225 0.21 -3.26 -2.61
N LYS A 226 -1.05 -3.11 -3.03
CA LYS A 226 -1.44 -2.59 -4.36
C LYS A 226 -0.95 -1.20 -4.75
N GLN A 227 -0.47 -0.39 -3.80
CA GLN A 227 0.08 0.94 -4.09
C GLN A 227 1.59 0.91 -4.41
N LEU A 228 2.24 -0.25 -4.29
CA LEU A 228 3.63 -0.42 -4.73
C LEU A 228 3.75 -0.22 -6.25
N SER A 229 4.86 0.37 -6.68
CA SER A 229 5.15 0.55 -8.10
C SER A 229 5.16 -0.80 -8.84
N GLY A 230 4.50 -0.89 -10.00
CA GLY A 230 4.39 -2.13 -10.77
C GLY A 230 3.51 -3.23 -10.15
N GLN A 231 2.84 -2.98 -9.03
CA GLN A 231 1.89 -3.91 -8.40
C GLN A 231 0.51 -3.89 -9.10
N TRP A 232 0.51 -4.11 -10.42
CA TRP A 232 -0.69 -4.04 -11.26
C TRP A 232 -0.51 -4.71 -12.62
N ILE A 233 -1.60 -4.77 -13.38
CA ILE A 233 -1.62 -5.00 -14.83
C ILE A 233 -2.08 -3.69 -15.49
N ASP A 234 -1.33 -3.19 -16.48
CA ASP A 234 -1.78 -2.07 -17.31
C ASP A 234 -2.85 -2.58 -18.28
N ILE A 235 -4.09 -2.16 -18.05
CA ILE A 235 -5.27 -2.55 -18.84
C ILE A 235 -5.74 -1.41 -19.75
N THR A 236 -4.88 -0.43 -20.02
CA THR A 236 -5.20 0.68 -20.93
C THR A 236 -5.53 0.14 -22.32
N GLY A 237 -6.71 0.47 -22.82
CA GLY A 237 -7.20 0.02 -24.13
C GLY A 237 -7.86 -1.36 -24.12
N VAL A 238 -7.90 -2.06 -22.98
CA VAL A 238 -8.71 -3.29 -22.84
C VAL A 238 -10.19 -2.92 -22.91
N PRO A 239 -11.01 -3.56 -23.78
CA PRO A 239 -12.44 -3.29 -23.88
C PRO A 239 -13.20 -3.69 -22.61
N GLU A 240 -14.40 -3.13 -22.44
CA GLU A 240 -15.36 -3.57 -21.42
C GLU A 240 -15.63 -5.07 -21.52
N GLY A 241 -15.77 -5.74 -20.38
CA GLY A 241 -16.16 -7.15 -20.33
C GLY A 241 -15.67 -7.87 -19.09
N ASP A 242 -15.96 -9.17 -19.04
CA ASP A 242 -15.50 -10.06 -17.99
C ASP A 242 -14.20 -10.76 -18.41
N TYR A 243 -13.25 -10.76 -17.49
CA TYR A 243 -11.90 -11.28 -17.67
C TYR A 243 -11.48 -12.12 -16.47
N ILE A 244 -10.37 -12.83 -16.61
CA ILE A 244 -9.72 -13.58 -15.54
C ILE A 244 -8.41 -12.88 -15.22
N VAL A 245 -8.22 -12.52 -13.96
CA VAL A 245 -6.93 -12.08 -13.42
C VAL A 245 -6.17 -13.33 -13.02
N HIS A 246 -5.01 -13.54 -13.63
CA HIS A 246 -4.13 -14.66 -13.38
C HIS A 246 -2.84 -14.15 -12.74
N VAL A 247 -2.48 -14.73 -11.60
CA VAL A 247 -1.21 -14.47 -10.92
C VAL A 247 -0.53 -15.79 -10.63
N GLU A 248 0.70 -15.91 -11.10
CA GLU A 248 1.59 -17.01 -10.82
C GLU A 248 2.84 -16.48 -10.09
N ILE A 249 3.18 -17.11 -8.97
CA ILE A 249 4.40 -16.86 -8.19
C ILE A 249 5.39 -18.00 -8.39
N ASN A 250 6.68 -17.77 -8.09
CA ASN A 250 7.77 -18.67 -8.47
C ASN A 250 7.65 -19.17 -9.93
N ALA A 251 7.20 -18.31 -10.85
CA ALA A 251 6.78 -18.69 -12.21
C ALA A 251 7.92 -19.32 -13.04
N ALA A 252 9.17 -18.89 -12.80
CA ALA A 252 10.36 -19.48 -13.42
C ALA A 252 10.80 -20.81 -12.77
N GLY A 253 10.19 -21.23 -11.67
CA GLY A 253 10.59 -22.41 -10.90
C GLY A 253 11.97 -22.27 -10.25
N THR A 254 12.37 -21.03 -9.93
CA THR A 254 13.70 -20.71 -9.37
C THR A 254 13.92 -21.35 -8.00
N PHE A 255 12.88 -21.40 -7.17
CA PHE A 255 12.94 -21.93 -5.82
C PHE A 255 12.33 -23.33 -5.73
N ALA A 256 12.99 -24.23 -5.01
CA ALA A 256 12.52 -25.61 -4.87
C ALA A 256 11.53 -25.74 -3.71
N GLU A 257 10.29 -26.14 -4.03
CA GLU A 257 9.15 -26.14 -3.08
C GLU A 257 8.72 -27.53 -2.62
N GLY A 258 9.50 -28.56 -2.94
CA GLY A 258 9.26 -29.92 -2.45
C GLY A 258 8.00 -30.54 -3.02
N LYS A 259 7.01 -30.84 -2.17
CA LYS A 259 5.74 -31.47 -2.55
C LYS A 259 4.78 -30.52 -3.24
N ASP A 260 4.97 -29.20 -3.09
CA ASP A 260 4.18 -28.16 -3.78
C ASP A 260 2.65 -28.41 -3.62
N LYS A 261 2.20 -28.48 -2.36
CA LYS A 261 0.81 -28.83 -2.02
C LYS A 261 -0.11 -27.65 -2.25
N TYR A 262 0.36 -26.43 -2.00
CA TYR A 262 -0.39 -25.22 -2.29
C TYR A 262 -0.07 -24.74 -3.71
N PRO A 263 -1.06 -24.19 -4.45
CA PRO A 263 -0.81 -23.77 -5.81
C PRO A 263 -0.07 -22.43 -5.84
N ASN A 264 0.97 -22.37 -6.66
CA ASN A 264 1.63 -21.12 -7.06
C ASN A 264 0.78 -20.22 -7.97
N VAL A 265 -0.34 -20.73 -8.46
CA VAL A 265 -1.26 -20.01 -9.36
C VAL A 265 -2.55 -19.68 -8.63
N ILE A 266 -3.00 -18.44 -8.78
CA ILE A 266 -4.33 -18.00 -8.40
C ILE A 266 -5.02 -17.27 -9.54
N GLU A 267 -6.30 -17.57 -9.71
CA GLU A 267 -7.17 -16.91 -10.69
C GLU A 267 -8.46 -16.41 -10.04
N THR A 268 -8.94 -15.25 -10.49
CA THR A 268 -10.27 -14.76 -10.15
C THR A 268 -10.85 -13.96 -11.30
N THR A 269 -12.18 -13.93 -11.41
CA THR A 269 -12.87 -13.13 -12.42
C THR A 269 -12.96 -11.67 -12.01
N ILE A 270 -12.85 -10.76 -12.99
CA ILE A 270 -13.09 -9.33 -12.81
C ILE A 270 -13.88 -8.77 -13.98
N HIS A 271 -14.75 -7.79 -13.70
CA HIS A 271 -15.39 -6.99 -14.73
C HIS A 271 -14.57 -5.72 -14.98
N VAL A 272 -14.06 -5.56 -16.20
CA VAL A 272 -13.44 -4.32 -16.66
C VAL A 272 -14.57 -3.40 -17.18
N PRO A 273 -14.77 -2.21 -16.59
CA PRO A 273 -15.84 -1.31 -17.01
C PRO A 273 -15.52 -0.65 -18.36
N ASP A 274 -16.54 -0.07 -19.00
CA ASP A 274 -16.36 0.79 -20.18
C ASP A 274 -15.16 1.75 -19.98
N PRO A 275 -14.18 1.78 -20.90
CA PRO A 275 -13.03 2.69 -20.82
C PRO A 275 -13.41 4.17 -20.65
N ARG A 276 -14.61 4.57 -21.07
CA ARG A 276 -15.15 5.94 -20.91
C ARG A 276 -15.67 6.23 -19.51
N ASN A 277 -15.97 5.19 -18.73
CA ASN A 277 -16.40 5.35 -17.34
C ASN A 277 -15.23 5.87 -16.50
N LYS A 278 -15.54 6.83 -15.63
CA LYS A 278 -14.57 7.36 -14.67
C LYS A 278 -14.32 6.31 -13.59
N VAL A 279 -13.06 6.06 -13.30
CA VAL A 279 -12.62 5.32 -12.11
C VAL A 279 -11.89 6.27 -11.19
N THR A 280 -11.49 5.79 -10.02
CA THR A 280 -10.67 6.57 -9.08
C THR A 280 -9.37 6.99 -9.76
N VAL A 281 -9.03 8.28 -9.65
CA VAL A 281 -7.73 8.78 -10.12
C VAL A 281 -6.74 8.71 -8.96
N ASP A 282 -5.66 7.97 -9.15
CA ASP A 282 -4.56 7.92 -8.20
C ASP A 282 -3.53 9.00 -8.52
N ASN A 283 -3.46 10.01 -7.66
CA ASN A 283 -2.46 11.08 -7.71
C ASN A 283 -1.40 10.92 -6.61
N SER A 284 -1.38 9.78 -5.92
CA SER A 284 -0.40 9.51 -4.87
C SER A 284 0.98 9.31 -5.51
N PRO A 285 2.07 9.72 -4.84
CA PRO A 285 3.41 9.30 -5.24
C PRO A 285 3.46 7.77 -5.37
N ALA A 286 4.26 7.25 -6.32
CA ALA A 286 4.49 5.81 -6.39
C ALA A 286 5.19 5.42 -5.09
N LEU A 287 4.64 4.46 -4.36
CA LEU A 287 5.32 3.94 -3.19
C LEU A 287 6.35 2.94 -3.67
N THR A 288 7.60 3.18 -3.29
CA THR A 288 8.67 2.19 -3.39
C THR A 288 8.67 1.39 -2.11
N ASP A 289 8.83 0.09 -2.23
CA ASP A 289 9.27 -0.78 -1.15
C ASP A 289 10.68 -0.35 -0.70
N GLN A 290 10.87 -0.23 0.62
CA GLN A 290 12.13 0.21 1.25
C GLN A 290 12.72 -0.92 2.08
#